data_AF-A0A8B3NPW5-F1
#
_entry.id   AF-A0A8B3NPW5-F1
#
_cell.length_a   1.000
_cell.length_b   1.000
_cell.length_c   1.000
_cell.angle_alpha   90.00
_cell.angle_beta   90.00
_cell.angle_gamma   90.00
#
_symmetry.space_group_name_H-M   'P 1'
#
loop_
_entity.id
_entity.type
_entity.pdbx_description
1 polymer ?
#
loop_
_entity_poly.entity_id
_entity_poly.type
_entity_poly.pdbx_seq_one_letter_code
_entity_poly.pdbx_strand_id
1 'polypeptide(L)' 'MRTEPPSETRNVDSAEAAVEELLNCTERGPKWNLALRVCIAVIADKMEAQEARKAFLAAAEVEGVLRSSR' A
#
# COMPACT_ATOMS: atom_id res chain seq x y z
N MET A 1 -6.38 -23.13 -11.48
CA MET A 1 -6.50 -21.76 -10.95
C MET A 1 -6.35 -21.86 -9.45
N ARG A 2 -5.23 -21.39 -8.87
CA ARG A 2 -5.04 -21.40 -7.41
C ARG A 2 -5.48 -20.04 -6.89
N THR A 3 -6.60 -20.04 -6.18
CA THR A 3 -7.01 -18.95 -5.30
C THR A 3 -6.23 -19.08 -4.00
N GLU A 4 -5.31 -18.16 -3.76
CA GLU A 4 -4.55 -18.08 -2.50
C GLU A 4 -5.47 -17.50 -1.41
N PRO A 5 -5.47 -18.04 -0.18
CA PRO A 5 -6.32 -17.55 0.90
C PRO A 5 -5.90 -16.13 1.32
N PRO A 6 -6.85 -15.24 1.69
CA PRO A 6 -6.61 -13.82 1.94
C PRO A 6 -5.95 -13.53 3.31
N SER A 7 -4.91 -14.29 3.68
CA SER A 7 -4.27 -14.19 5.00
C SER A 7 -2.76 -14.04 5.00
N GLU A 8 -2.10 -13.98 3.85
CA GLU A 8 -0.69 -13.56 3.81
C GLU A 8 -0.61 -12.04 3.90
N THR A 9 -0.32 -11.55 5.10
CA THR A 9 0.27 -10.22 5.27
C THR A 9 1.63 -10.24 4.58
N ARG A 10 1.69 -9.77 3.34
CA ARG A 10 2.93 -9.62 2.60
C ARG A 10 3.68 -8.43 3.20
N ASN A 11 4.85 -8.68 3.79
CA ASN A 11 5.73 -7.59 4.22
C ASN A 11 6.25 -6.88 2.96
N VAL A 12 5.97 -5.59 2.90
CA VAL A 12 6.38 -4.73 1.80
C VAL A 12 7.56 -3.90 2.30
N ASP A 13 8.77 -4.36 2.00
CA ASP A 13 10.01 -3.72 2.46
C ASP A 13 10.54 -2.66 1.46
N SER A 14 9.89 -2.52 0.30
CA SER A 14 10.28 -1.58 -0.76
C SER A 14 9.07 -0.85 -1.36
N ALA A 15 9.27 0.41 -1.76
CA ALA A 15 8.24 1.21 -2.41
C ALA A 15 7.76 0.60 -3.74
N GLU A 16 8.62 -0.09 -4.48
CA GLU A 16 8.27 -0.80 -5.72
C GLU A 16 7.29 -1.94 -5.46
N ALA A 17 7.56 -2.79 -4.47
CA ALA A 17 6.64 -3.84 -4.05
C ALA A 17 5.31 -3.27 -3.55
N ALA A 18 5.33 -2.11 -2.89
CA ALA A 18 4.12 -1.40 -2.48
C ALA A 18 3.28 -0.99 -3.68
N VAL A 19 3.91 -0.45 -4.73
CA VAL A 19 3.24 -0.07 -5.98
C VAL A 19 2.60 -1.28 -6.66
N GLU A 20 3.31 -2.41 -6.76
CA GLU A 20 2.76 -3.62 -7.38
C GLU A 20 1.51 -4.13 -6.65
N GLU A 21 1.55 -4.18 -5.31
CA GLU A 21 0.38 -4.55 -4.50
C GLU A 21 -0.77 -3.55 -4.66
N LEU A 22 -0.45 -2.25 -4.68
CA LEU A 22 -1.45 -1.20 -4.92
C LEU A 22 -2.07 -1.32 -6.33
N LEU A 23 -1.32 -1.74 -7.34
CA LEU A 23 -1.86 -1.94 -8.69
C LEU A 23 -2.76 -3.19 -8.77
N ASN A 24 -2.42 -4.25 -8.03
CA ASN A 24 -3.17 -5.50 -8.01
C ASN A 24 -4.50 -5.42 -7.24
N CYS A 25 -4.68 -4.43 -6.37
CA CYS A 25 -5.94 -4.26 -5.65
C CYS A 25 -7.06 -3.74 -6.56
N THR A 26 -8.19 -4.43 -6.53
CA THR A 26 -9.37 -4.19 -7.36
C THR A 26 -10.34 -3.18 -6.75
N GLU A 27 -10.29 -2.96 -5.43
CA GLU A 27 -11.11 -1.97 -4.72
C GLU A 27 -10.27 -0.72 -4.45
N ARG A 28 -10.46 0.31 -5.30
CA ARG A 28 -9.61 1.50 -5.32
C ARG A 28 -10.38 2.71 -4.83
N GLY A 29 -10.24 3.04 -3.55
CA GLY A 29 -10.70 4.31 -3.00
C GLY A 29 -9.79 5.50 -3.35
N PRO A 30 -10.24 6.75 -3.15
CA PRO A 30 -9.44 7.95 -3.40
C PRO A 30 -8.12 7.99 -2.61
N LYS A 31 -8.05 7.32 -1.45
CA LYS A 31 -6.82 7.21 -0.65
C LYS A 31 -5.86 6.15 -1.19
N TRP A 32 -6.35 5.17 -1.92
CA TRP A 32 -5.54 4.18 -2.64
C TRP A 32 -4.68 4.84 -3.73
N ASN A 33 -5.28 5.73 -4.52
CA ASN A 33 -4.55 6.53 -5.51
C ASN A 33 -3.51 7.46 -4.87
N LEU A 34 -3.79 7.98 -3.68
CA LEU A 34 -2.82 8.79 -2.95
C LEU A 34 -1.60 7.95 -2.53
N ALA A 35 -1.82 6.77 -1.96
CA ALA A 35 -0.74 5.85 -1.59
C ALA A 35 0.13 5.49 -2.81
N LEU A 36 -0.49 5.19 -3.95
CA LEU A 36 0.21 4.86 -5.20
C LEU A 36 1.12 6.02 -5.66
N ARG A 37 0.59 7.25 -5.67
CA ARG A 37 1.36 8.45 -6.05
C ARG A 37 2.53 8.71 -5.13
N VAL A 38 2.33 8.49 -3.82
CA VAL A 38 3.40 8.69 -2.84
C VAL A 38 4.48 7.62 -3.00
N CYS A 39 4.13 6.35 -3.21
CA CYS A 39 5.12 5.31 -3.49
C CYS A 39 5.93 5.61 -4.76
N ILE A 40 5.29 6.06 -5.84
CA ILE A 40 5.98 6.50 -7.07
C ILE A 40 6.93 7.68 -6.80
N ALA A 41 6.53 8.63 -5.93
CA ALA A 41 7.38 9.75 -5.56
C ALA A 41 8.63 9.31 -4.76
N VAL A 42 8.50 8.30 -3.89
CA VAL A 42 9.63 7.69 -3.19
C VAL A 42 10.57 6.98 -4.16
N ILE A 43 10.03 6.19 -5.10
CA ILE A 43 10.83 5.52 -6.14
C ILE A 43 11.61 6.53 -6.99
N ALA A 44 11.00 7.69 -7.26
CA ALA A 44 11.63 8.78 -8.00
C ALA A 44 12.61 9.63 -7.16
N ASP A 45 12.88 9.26 -5.91
CA ASP A 45 13.71 10.01 -4.95
C ASP A 45 13.20 11.45 -4.72
N LYS A 46 11.89 11.68 -4.91
CA LYS A 46 11.22 12.97 -4.73
C LYS A 46 10.53 13.09 -3.37
N MET A 47 10.51 12.01 -2.60
CA MET A 47 9.86 11.97 -1.29
C MET A 47 10.51 10.91 -0.41
N GLU A 48 10.48 11.14 0.90
CA GLU A 48 11.00 10.21 1.91
C GLU A 48 10.10 8.98 2.08
N ALA A 49 10.70 7.82 2.31
CA ALA A 49 9.97 6.56 2.55
C ALA A 49 8.99 6.64 3.75
N GLN A 50 9.28 7.49 4.73
CA GLN A 50 8.39 7.74 5.86
C GLN A 50 7.06 8.36 5.44
N GLU A 51 7.04 9.21 4.42
CA GLU A 51 5.81 9.83 3.92
C GLU A 51 4.95 8.81 3.15
N ALA A 52 5.56 7.88 2.42
CA ALA A 52 4.85 6.72 1.85
C ALA A 52 4.20 5.87 2.93
N ARG A 53 4.91 5.59 4.03
CA ARG A 53 4.35 4.83 5.14
C ARG A 53 3.14 5.53 5.76
N LYS A 54 3.21 6.85 5.99
CA LYS A 54 2.07 7.63 6.53
C LYS A 54 0.87 7.62 5.58
N ALA A 55 1.09 7.83 4.29
CA ALA A 55 0.04 7.81 3.28
C ALA A 55 -0.63 6.43 3.17
N PHE A 56 0.17 5.36 3.25
CA PHE A 56 -0.33 3.99 3.24
C PHE A 56 -1.17 3.68 4.48
N LEU A 57 -0.70 4.04 5.69
CA LEU A 57 -1.45 3.87 6.92
C LEU A 57 -2.79 4.62 6.89
N ALA A 58 -2.78 5.87 6.41
CA ALA A 58 -4.00 6.68 6.28
C ALA A 58 -4.98 6.11 5.26
N ALA A 59 -4.49 5.47 4.19
CA ALA A 59 -5.34 4.77 3.24
C ALA A 59 -5.93 3.49 3.87
N ALA A 60 -5.10 2.69 4.52
CA ALA A 60 -5.51 1.44 5.14
C ALA A 60 -6.48 1.64 6.34
N GLU A 61 -6.36 2.74 7.09
CA GLU A 61 -7.30 3.09 8.17
C GLU A 61 -8.71 3.34 7.64
N VAL A 62 -8.81 3.95 6.46
CA VAL A 62 -10.09 4.41 5.91
C VAL A 62 -10.82 3.31 5.16
N GLU A 63 -10.06 2.43 4.52
CA GLU A 63 -10.61 1.21 3.93
C GLU A 63 -10.88 0.12 4.99
N GLY A 64 -10.50 0.34 6.26
CA GLY A 64 -10.63 -0.65 7.33
C GLY A 64 -9.72 -1.87 7.17
N VAL A 65 -8.69 -1.76 6.33
CA VAL A 65 -7.75 -2.84 5.95
C VAL A 65 -6.55 -2.92 6.88
N LEU A 66 -6.37 -1.96 7.80
CA LEU A 66 -5.39 -2.08 8.88
C LEU A 66 -5.74 -3.28 9.77
N ARG A 67 -5.07 -4.41 9.54
CA ARG A 67 -4.91 -5.44 10.57
C ARG A 67 -4.13 -4.80 11.71
N SER A 68 -4.85 -4.31 12.73
CA SER A 68 -4.27 -4.05 14.05
C SER A 68 -3.63 -5.36 14.51
N SER A 69 -2.31 -5.47 14.38
CA SER A 69 -1.58 -6.54 15.06
C SER A 69 -1.76 -6.29 16.55
N ARG A 70 -2.62 -7.08 17.18
CA ARG A 70 -2.80 -7.11 18.63
C ARG A 70 -1.67 -7.91 19.27
#